data_AF-A0A353WVK3-F1
#
_entry.id   AF-A0A353WVK3-F1
#
_cell.length_a   1.000
_cell.length_b   1.000
_cell.length_c   1.000
_cell.angle_alpha   90.00
_cell.angle_beta   90.00
_cell.angle_gamma   90.00
#
_symmetry.space_group_name_H-M   'P 1'
#
loop_
_entity.id
_entity.type
_entity.pdbx_description
1 polymer ?
#
loop_
_entity_poly.entity_id
_entity_poly.type
_entity_poly.pdbx_seq_one_letter_code
_entity_poly.pdbx_strand_id
1 'polypeptide(L)'
;MRQFFLLFSLLAASYLAFAQSDEPFGHYYDLDGNLLLYKADHKYAPETKFDEYFVQSEHTQPAFYYDLKGEKRHIELSGTVDKDWIKYEVDNLGKTKKLRPGECTALVVQKDSFAVISNFDIIKGLGNYTVTDPTFARVVDHIPGHLFYELHSDAQLTFLYQQKDGNVVSVPKSLKKLAGFCVQNFPEYKILHRLVAENKIEKDELGQVIRVVDYMTRYQKNAKLYFDEYWNELEEPEDYEYYGKIEKVEDFHWYITYFDQSDTKLWRAVYDDLNTMSRVDTTKWFDQSGQVRLSLRFANNKVYSRQYYHSNGQLHYIIRKNFGSTDSDFRYYLVSDLKGQNLLDENGNGKENYYDPVNGRHFVKVFEQFNIKTVYYEDEEGNRRYQLTDRNVKIKSFNKISYEFKERFDYSESWGQDYVQGMALARLHIDESGYVEDVEIISSPGYRVNNEILNTIKRLFDSRDKSFRPAKANKEKVKSEVVLPIELAVIKSQPTYHNYYWMHYDPFMFHNMHPTSIPSAPMGF
;
A
#
# COMPACT_ATOMS: atom_id res chain seq x y z
N MET A 1 -41.21 22.91 -0.14
CA MET A 1 -39.76 23.19 0.01
C MET A 1 -39.10 22.50 1.20
N ARG A 2 -39.53 22.67 2.47
CA ARG A 2 -38.82 22.04 3.62
C ARG A 2 -38.65 20.51 3.57
N GLN A 3 -39.59 19.75 2.99
CA GLN A 3 -39.44 18.29 2.83
C GLN A 3 -38.47 17.86 1.72
N PHE A 4 -38.17 18.72 0.74
CA PHE A 4 -37.21 18.40 -0.33
C PHE A 4 -35.76 18.55 0.14
N PHE A 5 -35.50 19.46 1.07
CA PHE A 5 -34.17 19.64 1.67
C PHE A 5 -33.75 18.44 2.52
N LEU A 6 -34.69 17.87 3.29
CA LEU A 6 -34.42 16.70 4.15
C LEU A 6 -34.08 15.43 3.36
N LEU A 7 -34.72 15.21 2.19
CA LEU A 7 -34.35 14.10 1.30
C LEU A 7 -32.95 14.29 0.70
N PHE A 8 -32.59 15.53 0.33
CA PHE A 8 -31.27 15.81 -0.25
C PHE A 8 -30.15 15.68 0.79
N SER A 9 -30.39 16.04 2.07
CA SER A 9 -29.42 15.78 3.15
C SER A 9 -29.30 14.30 3.51
N LEU A 10 -30.36 13.50 3.36
CA LEU A 10 -30.30 12.04 3.57
C LEU A 10 -29.65 11.30 2.39
N LEU A 11 -29.80 11.81 1.16
CA LEU A 11 -29.06 11.29 0.00
C LEU A 11 -27.58 11.70 0.04
N ALA A 12 -27.25 12.92 0.44
CA ALA A 12 -25.86 13.35 0.65
C ALA A 12 -25.15 12.53 1.74
N ALA A 13 -25.88 12.11 2.79
CA ALA A 13 -25.35 11.22 3.83
C ALA A 13 -25.04 9.79 3.33
N SER A 14 -25.51 9.40 2.13
CA SER A 14 -25.15 8.12 1.48
C SER A 14 -24.05 8.23 0.41
N TYR A 15 -23.41 9.41 0.28
CA TYR A 15 -22.38 9.68 -0.74
C TYR A 15 -20.95 9.89 -0.16
N LEU A 16 -20.70 9.48 1.08
CA LEU A 16 -19.37 9.52 1.71
C LEU A 16 -19.00 8.17 2.35
N ALA A 17 -19.12 7.11 1.56
CA ALA A 17 -18.54 5.79 1.84
C ALA A 17 -17.37 5.55 0.86
N PHE A 18 -16.45 6.50 0.83
CA PHE A 18 -15.20 6.46 0.05
C PHE A 18 -14.03 6.29 1.02
N ALA A 19 -13.92 5.05 1.51
CA ALA A 19 -12.69 4.51 2.07
C ALA A 19 -12.67 2.98 1.91
N GLN A 20 -11.47 2.41 2.00
CA GLN A 20 -11.30 1.03 2.44
C GLN A 20 -12.15 0.85 3.70
N SER A 21 -13.04 -0.15 3.75
CA SER A 21 -14.01 -0.27 4.85
C SER A 21 -13.30 -0.33 6.20
N ASP A 22 -13.29 0.80 6.90
CA ASP A 22 -12.59 0.97 8.18
C ASP A 22 -13.46 0.50 9.35
N GLU A 23 -14.58 -0.17 9.05
CA GLU A 23 -15.38 -0.95 9.98
C GLU A 23 -14.60 -2.21 10.41
N PRO A 24 -14.67 -2.59 11.69
CA PRO A 24 -14.03 -3.82 12.14
C PRO A 24 -14.79 -5.04 11.60
N PHE A 25 -14.10 -6.01 10.99
CA PHE A 25 -14.68 -7.28 10.52
C PHE A 25 -14.74 -8.37 11.61
N GLY A 26 -14.09 -8.16 12.76
CA GLY A 26 -14.05 -9.14 13.86
C GLY A 26 -12.93 -10.16 13.73
N HIS A 27 -13.24 -11.46 13.89
CA HIS A 27 -12.25 -12.52 14.06
C HIS A 27 -12.23 -13.56 12.93
N TYR A 28 -11.10 -13.67 12.21
CA TYR A 28 -10.91 -14.66 11.14
C TYR A 28 -9.50 -15.26 11.06
N TYR A 29 -9.37 -16.30 10.24
CA TYR A 29 -8.10 -16.81 9.72
C TYR A 29 -8.13 -16.85 8.18
N ASP A 30 -6.98 -16.57 7.56
CA ASP A 30 -6.78 -16.73 6.12
C ASP A 30 -6.47 -18.19 5.73
N LEU A 31 -6.25 -18.45 4.44
CA LEU A 31 -5.88 -19.77 3.89
C LEU A 31 -4.54 -20.32 4.44
N ASP A 32 -3.64 -19.44 4.88
CA ASP A 32 -2.33 -19.79 5.46
C ASP A 32 -2.40 -20.04 6.98
N GLY A 33 -3.52 -19.67 7.62
CA GLY A 33 -3.70 -19.72 9.07
C GLY A 33 -3.16 -18.52 9.83
N ASN A 34 -2.96 -17.36 9.16
CA ASN A 34 -2.67 -16.10 9.84
C ASN A 34 -3.92 -15.56 10.54
N LEU A 35 -3.73 -15.06 11.75
CA LEU A 35 -4.77 -14.38 12.52
C LEU A 35 -5.10 -13.00 11.92
N LEU A 36 -6.34 -12.86 11.46
CA LEU A 36 -6.99 -11.61 11.08
C LEU A 36 -7.88 -11.13 12.25
N LEU A 37 -7.56 -9.96 12.80
CA LEU A 37 -8.25 -9.43 13.98
C LEU A 37 -8.62 -7.95 13.82
N TYR A 38 -9.91 -7.68 13.91
CA TYR A 38 -10.59 -6.40 13.72
C TYR A 38 -10.44 -5.79 12.32
N LYS A 39 -9.23 -5.52 11.82
CA LYS A 39 -9.02 -4.78 10.56
C LYS A 39 -7.98 -5.41 9.65
N ALA A 40 -8.10 -5.14 8.35
CA ALA A 40 -7.11 -5.47 7.33
C ALA A 40 -5.97 -4.44 7.38
N ASP A 41 -5.21 -4.44 8.48
CA ASP A 41 -4.06 -3.54 8.62
C ASP A 41 -3.12 -3.70 7.44
N HIS A 42 -2.69 -2.60 6.84
CA HIS A 42 -1.73 -2.56 5.73
C HIS A 42 -0.53 -3.52 5.82
N LYS A 43 0.01 -3.73 7.03
CA LYS A 43 1.04 -4.72 7.38
C LYS A 43 0.68 -6.19 7.05
N TYR A 44 -0.52 -6.47 6.56
CA TYR A 44 -0.98 -7.78 6.14
C TYR A 44 -0.55 -8.06 4.70
N ALA A 45 0.34 -9.05 4.58
CA ALA A 45 0.87 -9.59 3.34
C ALA A 45 0.81 -11.13 3.44
N PRO A 46 -0.29 -11.77 2.99
CA PRO A 46 -0.44 -13.22 2.97
C PRO A 46 0.39 -13.85 1.85
N GLU A 47 0.80 -15.12 2.02
CA GLU A 47 1.54 -15.87 0.99
C GLU A 47 0.58 -16.44 -0.07
N THR A 48 -0.61 -16.89 0.36
CA THR A 48 -1.67 -17.41 -0.52
C THR A 48 -2.74 -16.34 -0.77
N LYS A 49 -2.68 -15.68 -1.93
CA LYS A 49 -3.61 -14.63 -2.39
C LYS A 49 -3.88 -14.72 -3.89
N PHE A 50 -5.03 -14.21 -4.35
CA PHE A 50 -5.21 -13.93 -5.78
C PHE A 50 -4.75 -12.52 -6.07
N ASP A 51 -3.93 -12.34 -7.10
CA ASP A 51 -3.41 -11.04 -7.50
C ASP A 51 -4.03 -10.60 -8.83
N GLU A 52 -4.49 -9.34 -8.91
CA GLU A 52 -4.97 -8.77 -10.16
C GLU A 52 -4.50 -7.31 -10.36
N TYR A 53 -4.16 -6.98 -11.62
CA TYR A 53 -3.31 -5.85 -11.95
C TYR A 53 -3.86 -5.07 -13.15
N PHE A 54 -4.22 -3.81 -12.92
CA PHE A 54 -4.53 -2.89 -14.01
C PHE A 54 -3.23 -2.32 -14.61
N VAL A 55 -2.89 -2.68 -15.84
CA VAL A 55 -1.64 -2.25 -16.49
C VAL A 55 -1.88 -0.96 -17.28
N GLN A 56 -1.54 0.17 -16.66
CA GLN A 56 -1.89 1.51 -17.13
C GLN A 56 -1.31 1.87 -18.52
N SER A 57 -0.26 1.18 -19.01
CA SER A 57 0.26 1.35 -20.39
C SER A 57 -0.62 0.78 -21.49
N GLU A 58 -1.49 -0.17 -21.15
CA GLU A 58 -2.31 -0.90 -22.14
C GLU A 58 -3.59 -0.12 -22.49
N HIS A 59 -3.85 0.97 -21.78
CA HIS A 59 -4.99 1.86 -21.94
C HIS A 59 -4.55 3.27 -22.37
N THR A 60 -5.44 4.00 -23.02
CA THR A 60 -5.26 5.44 -23.26
C THR A 60 -5.31 6.21 -21.94
N GLN A 61 -4.47 7.24 -21.80
CA GLN A 61 -4.38 8.02 -20.58
C GLN A 61 -4.85 9.46 -20.82
N PRO A 62 -5.84 9.98 -20.07
CA PRO A 62 -6.28 11.36 -20.21
C PRO A 62 -5.16 12.30 -19.78
N ALA A 63 -4.81 13.22 -20.67
CA ALA A 63 -3.69 14.14 -20.50
C ALA A 63 -4.04 15.54 -21.03
N PHE A 64 -3.25 16.52 -20.64
CA PHE A 64 -3.32 17.86 -21.20
C PHE A 64 -1.95 18.52 -21.26
N TYR A 65 -1.76 19.40 -22.23
CA TYR A 65 -0.58 20.27 -22.29
C TYR A 65 -1.01 21.73 -22.44
N TYR A 66 -0.12 22.63 -22.08
CA TYR A 66 -0.24 24.05 -22.41
C TYR A 66 0.59 24.31 -23.66
N ASP A 67 -0.03 24.83 -24.72
CA ASP A 67 0.71 25.21 -25.92
C ASP A 67 1.58 26.47 -25.68
N LEU A 68 2.38 26.86 -26.66
CA LEU A 68 3.29 28.01 -26.54
C LEU A 68 2.59 29.37 -26.31
N LYS A 69 1.26 29.44 -26.34
CA LYS A 69 0.47 30.62 -25.96
C LYS A 69 -0.15 30.52 -24.56
N GLY A 70 0.06 29.40 -23.87
CA GLY A 70 -0.59 29.08 -22.60
C GLY A 70 -2.02 28.54 -22.74
N GLU A 71 -2.48 28.19 -23.96
CA GLU A 71 -3.82 27.59 -24.12
C GLU A 71 -3.77 26.10 -23.73
N LYS A 72 -4.63 25.68 -22.80
CA LYS A 72 -4.76 24.27 -22.38
C LYS A 72 -5.39 23.43 -23.50
N ARG A 73 -4.74 22.32 -23.85
CA ARG A 73 -5.15 21.35 -24.87
C ARG A 73 -5.28 19.97 -24.22
N HIS A 74 -6.47 19.38 -24.27
CA HIS A 74 -6.69 18.00 -23.84
C HIS A 74 -6.31 17.00 -24.95
N ILE A 75 -5.75 15.87 -24.57
CA ILE A 75 -5.30 14.78 -25.45
C ILE A 75 -5.46 13.42 -24.75
N GLU A 76 -5.66 12.35 -25.53
CA GLU A 76 -5.61 10.98 -25.03
C GLU A 76 -4.25 10.36 -25.39
N LEU A 77 -3.41 10.09 -24.39
CA LEU A 77 -2.05 9.62 -24.60
C LEU A 77 -2.05 8.12 -24.93
N SER A 78 -1.26 7.72 -25.93
CA SER A 78 -1.13 6.35 -26.42
C SER A 78 0.30 5.82 -26.20
N GLY A 79 0.50 5.09 -25.11
CA GLY A 79 1.79 4.50 -24.72
C GLY A 79 2.49 5.26 -23.59
N THR A 80 3.79 5.54 -23.75
CA THR A 80 4.64 6.16 -22.71
C THR A 80 5.14 7.55 -23.11
N VAL A 81 5.58 8.33 -22.13
CA VAL A 81 6.26 9.62 -22.35
C VAL A 81 7.73 9.37 -22.69
N ASP A 82 8.17 9.71 -23.90
CA ASP A 82 9.57 9.77 -24.28
C ASP A 82 10.10 11.20 -24.09
N LYS A 83 11.38 11.33 -23.74
CA LYS A 83 12.03 12.61 -23.47
C LYS A 83 11.97 13.60 -24.65
N ASP A 84 11.91 13.10 -25.88
CA ASP A 84 11.93 13.89 -27.11
C ASP A 84 10.52 14.05 -27.74
N TRP A 85 9.54 13.22 -27.34
CA TRP A 85 8.17 13.26 -27.84
C TRP A 85 7.18 12.45 -26.99
N ILE A 86 5.90 12.83 -27.02
CA ILE A 86 4.80 11.95 -26.62
C ILE A 86 3.94 11.60 -27.83
N LYS A 87 3.20 10.49 -27.78
CA LYS A 87 2.29 10.05 -28.83
C LYS A 87 0.86 10.01 -28.28
N TYR A 88 -0.06 10.67 -28.97
CA TYR A 88 -1.46 10.80 -28.53
C TYR A 88 -2.43 10.57 -29.68
N GLU A 89 -3.64 10.12 -29.37
CA GLU A 89 -4.69 9.85 -30.35
C GLU A 89 -5.37 11.14 -30.82
N VAL A 90 -5.78 11.19 -32.08
CA VAL A 90 -6.48 12.34 -32.68
C VAL A 90 -7.84 12.00 -33.28
N ASP A 91 -8.18 10.71 -33.35
CA ASP A 91 -9.51 10.22 -33.71
C ASP A 91 -9.74 8.79 -33.18
N ASN A 92 -11.01 8.37 -33.13
CA ASN A 92 -11.43 7.04 -32.67
C ASN A 92 -11.07 5.90 -33.66
N LEU A 93 -10.21 6.17 -34.66
CA LEU A 93 -9.71 5.18 -35.62
C LEU A 93 -8.24 4.82 -35.34
N GLY A 94 -7.72 5.19 -34.17
CA GLY A 94 -6.34 4.90 -33.74
C GLY A 94 -5.28 5.75 -34.46
N LYS A 95 -5.70 6.84 -35.14
CA LYS A 95 -4.73 7.78 -35.73
C LYS A 95 -4.05 8.54 -34.60
N THR A 96 -2.74 8.67 -34.70
CA THR A 96 -1.91 9.25 -33.65
C THR A 96 -1.05 10.39 -34.17
N LYS A 97 -0.79 11.38 -33.31
CA LYS A 97 0.13 12.49 -33.53
C LYS A 97 1.23 12.46 -32.47
N LYS A 98 2.40 13.01 -32.79
CA LYS A 98 3.45 13.31 -31.80
C LYS A 98 3.37 14.77 -31.36
N LEU A 99 3.57 15.01 -30.06
CA LEU A 99 3.87 16.32 -29.48
C LEU A 99 5.32 16.29 -29.01
N ARG A 100 6.11 17.30 -29.37
CA ARG A 100 7.51 17.47 -28.92
C ARG A 100 7.60 18.50 -27.79
N PRO A 101 8.65 18.45 -26.94
CA PRO A 101 8.83 19.41 -25.85
C PRO A 101 8.76 20.87 -26.33
N GLY A 102 9.39 21.20 -27.46
CA GLY A 102 9.36 22.55 -28.05
C GLY A 102 8.02 23.01 -28.64
N GLU A 103 6.94 22.22 -28.55
CA GLU A 103 5.58 22.59 -28.98
C GLU A 103 4.66 22.97 -27.79
N CYS A 104 5.14 22.86 -26.55
CA CYS A 104 4.38 23.09 -25.32
C CYS A 104 5.25 23.70 -24.21
N THR A 105 4.64 24.27 -23.17
CA THR A 105 5.36 24.79 -21.98
C THR A 105 5.33 23.81 -20.80
N ALA A 106 4.25 23.04 -20.67
CA ALA A 106 4.10 21.97 -19.69
C ALA A 106 3.14 20.89 -20.22
N LEU A 107 3.34 19.66 -19.74
CA LEU A 107 2.50 18.49 -20.01
C LEU A 107 2.10 17.83 -18.69
N VAL A 108 0.83 17.42 -18.58
CA VAL A 108 0.28 16.66 -17.46
C VAL A 108 -0.39 15.40 -18.02
N VAL A 109 -0.07 14.24 -17.47
CA VAL A 109 -0.60 12.92 -17.85
C VAL A 109 -1.24 12.31 -16.62
N GLN A 110 -2.57 12.26 -16.59
CA GLN A 110 -3.36 12.03 -15.38
C GLN A 110 -2.91 12.93 -14.21
N LYS A 111 -2.18 12.35 -13.25
CA LYS A 111 -1.59 13.05 -12.11
C LYS A 111 -0.11 13.43 -12.37
N ASP A 112 0.66 12.63 -13.12
CA ASP A 112 2.08 12.91 -13.38
C ASP A 112 2.26 14.19 -14.22
N SER A 113 3.24 15.04 -13.89
CA SER A 113 3.57 16.24 -14.67
C SER A 113 4.99 16.22 -15.22
N PHE A 114 5.16 16.87 -16.38
CA PHE A 114 6.39 16.92 -17.14
C PHE A 114 6.71 18.38 -17.48
N ALA A 115 7.86 18.84 -17.02
CA ALA A 115 8.43 20.13 -17.38
C ALA A 115 9.20 20.01 -18.70
N VAL A 116 9.20 21.08 -19.49
CA VAL A 116 10.09 21.22 -20.64
C VAL A 116 11.35 21.94 -20.18
N ILE A 117 12.45 21.21 -20.08
CA ILE A 117 13.74 21.74 -19.62
C ILE A 117 14.78 21.75 -20.76
N SER A 118 15.74 22.68 -20.67
CA SER A 118 16.84 22.83 -21.62
C SER A 118 18.04 23.50 -20.92
N ASN A 119 19.20 23.47 -21.56
CA ASN A 119 20.44 24.10 -21.09
C ASN A 119 20.90 23.63 -19.70
N PHE A 120 20.90 22.31 -19.48
CA PHE A 120 21.25 21.69 -18.20
C PHE A 120 22.37 20.65 -18.33
N ASP A 121 23.15 20.48 -17.25
CA ASP A 121 24.35 19.63 -17.25
C ASP A 121 24.07 18.22 -16.68
N ILE A 122 24.46 17.19 -17.45
CA ILE A 122 24.49 15.79 -17.02
C ILE A 122 25.92 15.35 -16.72
N ILE A 123 26.19 15.04 -15.45
CA ILE A 123 27.47 14.54 -14.93
C ILE A 123 27.59 13.04 -15.26
N LYS A 124 28.46 12.68 -16.19
CA LYS A 124 28.81 11.28 -16.51
C LYS A 124 30.21 10.94 -16.00
N GLY A 125 30.56 9.65 -16.01
CA GLY A 125 31.86 9.17 -15.54
C GLY A 125 33.07 9.72 -16.33
N LEU A 126 32.86 10.12 -17.59
CA LEU A 126 33.88 10.63 -18.50
C LEU A 126 33.85 12.17 -18.69
N GLY A 127 32.96 12.88 -17.97
CA GLY A 127 32.80 14.34 -18.09
C GLY A 127 31.36 14.79 -17.96
N ASN A 128 31.14 16.11 -17.97
CA ASN A 128 29.81 16.70 -18.07
C ASN A 128 29.40 16.82 -19.54
N TYR A 129 28.11 16.69 -19.83
CA TYR A 129 27.52 17.01 -21.11
C TYR A 129 26.28 17.89 -20.90
N THR A 130 26.22 19.02 -21.59
CA THR A 130 25.10 19.96 -21.56
C THR A 130 24.03 19.55 -22.56
N VAL A 131 22.80 19.33 -22.09
CA VAL A 131 21.61 19.14 -22.93
C VAL A 131 21.10 20.52 -23.33
N THR A 132 21.23 20.89 -24.61
CA THR A 132 20.73 22.17 -25.14
C THR A 132 19.28 22.11 -25.59
N ASP A 133 18.83 20.96 -26.06
CA ASP A 133 17.55 20.81 -26.73
C ASP A 133 16.40 20.71 -25.70
N PRO A 134 15.24 21.34 -25.95
CA PRO A 134 14.06 21.20 -25.10
C PRO A 134 13.66 19.73 -24.96
N THR A 135 13.57 19.27 -23.71
CA THR A 135 13.40 17.87 -23.35
C THR A 135 12.29 17.75 -22.29
N PHE A 136 11.42 16.73 -22.40
CA PHE A 136 10.48 16.39 -21.33
C PHE A 136 11.24 15.74 -20.16
N ALA A 137 11.15 16.36 -18.98
CA ALA A 137 11.59 15.76 -17.73
C ALA A 137 10.40 15.68 -16.77
N ARG A 138 10.18 14.51 -16.19
CA ARG A 138 9.09 14.29 -15.23
C ARG A 138 9.41 15.05 -13.94
N VAL A 139 8.46 15.81 -13.43
CA VAL A 139 8.56 16.42 -12.11
C VAL A 139 8.46 15.28 -11.09
N VAL A 140 9.45 15.24 -10.19
CA VAL A 140 9.60 14.15 -9.21
C VAL A 140 8.97 14.52 -7.88
N ASP A 141 9.27 15.73 -7.42
CA ASP A 141 8.82 16.27 -6.15
C ASP A 141 9.05 17.80 -6.15
N HIS A 142 8.12 18.56 -5.61
CA HIS A 142 8.19 20.02 -5.46
C HIS A 142 8.13 20.42 -3.98
N ILE A 143 9.24 20.17 -3.29
CA ILE A 143 9.40 20.55 -1.89
C ILE A 143 9.70 22.06 -1.86
N PRO A 144 9.09 22.87 -0.97
CA PRO A 144 9.24 24.33 -1.05
C PRO A 144 10.69 24.83 -0.98
N GLY A 145 11.23 25.26 -2.13
CA GLY A 145 12.63 25.68 -2.32
C GLY A 145 13.55 24.66 -2.99
N HIS A 146 13.03 23.49 -3.38
CA HIS A 146 13.75 22.36 -3.97
C HIS A 146 12.87 21.66 -5.04
N LEU A 147 13.23 21.74 -6.32
CA LEU A 147 12.52 21.05 -7.39
C LEU A 147 13.38 19.93 -7.97
N PHE A 148 12.83 18.72 -7.99
CA PHE A 148 13.49 17.53 -8.51
C PHE A 148 12.84 17.07 -9.82
N TYR A 149 13.66 16.56 -10.74
CA TYR A 149 13.19 15.98 -11.99
C TYR A 149 13.83 14.63 -12.29
N GLU A 150 13.18 13.88 -13.17
CA GLU A 150 13.68 12.64 -13.73
C GLU A 150 13.65 12.72 -15.26
N LEU A 151 14.75 12.28 -15.85
CA LEU A 151 14.93 12.14 -17.28
C LEU A 151 15.06 10.66 -17.65
N HIS A 152 14.09 10.16 -18.40
CA HIS A 152 14.16 8.86 -19.05
C HIS A 152 14.98 8.96 -20.34
N SER A 153 15.91 8.04 -20.54
CA SER A 153 16.65 7.89 -21.80
C SER A 153 16.89 6.40 -22.06
N ASP A 154 17.07 6.01 -23.34
CA ASP A 154 17.06 4.64 -23.89
C ASP A 154 17.86 3.55 -23.15
N ALA A 155 18.72 3.92 -22.20
CA ALA A 155 19.45 2.98 -21.34
C ALA A 155 19.61 3.41 -19.87
N GLN A 156 19.24 4.64 -19.47
CA GLN A 156 19.50 5.12 -18.10
C GLN A 156 18.48 6.15 -17.59
N LEU A 157 18.13 5.97 -16.32
CA LEU A 157 17.48 6.96 -15.46
C LEU A 157 18.49 8.03 -15.02
N THR A 158 18.13 9.30 -15.12
CA THR A 158 18.93 10.42 -14.63
C THR A 158 18.08 11.35 -13.78
N PHE A 159 18.46 11.54 -12.52
CA PHE A 159 17.86 12.51 -11.62
C PHE A 159 18.50 13.88 -11.80
N LEU A 160 17.67 14.92 -11.77
CA LEU A 160 18.07 16.31 -11.85
C LEU A 160 17.52 17.08 -10.65
N TYR A 161 18.17 18.16 -10.29
CA TYR A 161 17.77 19.09 -9.24
C TYR A 161 17.89 20.52 -9.75
N GLN A 162 16.87 21.34 -9.49
CA GLN A 162 16.93 22.77 -9.73
C GLN A 162 17.53 23.49 -8.53
N GLN A 163 18.63 24.20 -8.76
CA GLN A 163 19.29 25.04 -7.78
C GLN A 163 18.51 26.36 -7.59
N LYS A 164 18.80 27.08 -6.48
CA LYS A 164 18.08 28.30 -6.09
C LYS A 164 18.25 29.49 -7.07
N ASP A 165 19.20 29.40 -8.00
CA ASP A 165 19.43 30.34 -9.11
C ASP A 165 18.70 29.94 -10.41
N GLY A 166 17.93 28.85 -10.39
CA GLY A 166 17.20 28.30 -11.52
C GLY A 166 17.97 27.26 -12.33
N ASN A 167 19.29 27.08 -12.10
CA ASN A 167 20.11 26.14 -12.86
C ASN A 167 19.73 24.69 -12.54
N VAL A 168 19.54 23.88 -13.58
CA VAL A 168 19.26 22.44 -13.44
C VAL A 168 20.56 21.64 -13.59
N VAL A 169 20.82 20.78 -12.61
CA VAL A 169 22.04 19.94 -12.57
C VAL A 169 21.69 18.49 -12.25
N SER A 170 22.40 17.54 -12.85
CA SER A 170 22.19 16.12 -12.50
C SER A 170 22.72 15.78 -11.10
N VAL A 171 21.97 14.96 -10.37
CA VAL A 171 22.38 14.45 -9.05
C VAL A 171 23.49 13.38 -9.23
N PRO A 172 24.65 13.47 -8.54
CA PRO A 172 25.76 12.55 -8.78
C PRO A 172 25.53 11.13 -8.25
N LYS A 173 25.73 10.12 -9.10
CA LYS A 173 25.59 8.69 -8.73
C LYS A 173 26.72 8.11 -7.85
N SER A 174 27.85 8.80 -7.67
CA SER A 174 28.94 8.30 -6.82
C SER A 174 28.87 8.88 -5.41
N LEU A 175 28.84 8.03 -4.38
CA LEU A 175 28.64 8.43 -2.97
C LEU A 175 29.51 9.61 -2.53
N LYS A 176 30.80 9.65 -2.91
CA LYS A 176 31.69 10.78 -2.60
C LYS A 176 31.24 12.11 -3.24
N LYS A 177 30.74 12.08 -4.49
CA LYS A 177 30.19 13.28 -5.16
C LYS A 177 28.80 13.61 -4.62
N LEU A 178 27.98 12.61 -4.29
CA LEU A 178 26.67 12.79 -3.67
C LEU A 178 26.79 13.48 -2.31
N ALA A 179 27.74 13.07 -1.46
CA ALA A 179 28.02 13.72 -0.19
C ALA A 179 28.33 15.21 -0.35
N GLY A 180 29.23 15.55 -1.30
CA GLY A 180 29.55 16.94 -1.62
C GLY A 180 28.34 17.71 -2.17
N PHE A 181 27.55 17.09 -3.04
CA PHE A 181 26.31 17.65 -3.59
C PHE A 181 25.27 17.94 -2.50
N CYS A 182 25.07 17.03 -1.54
CA CYS A 182 24.14 17.21 -0.42
C CYS A 182 24.61 18.30 0.55
N VAL A 183 25.92 18.40 0.82
CA VAL A 183 26.47 19.50 1.64
C VAL A 183 26.32 20.86 0.95
N GLN A 184 26.50 20.91 -0.38
CA GLN A 184 26.38 22.13 -1.17
C GLN A 184 24.93 22.62 -1.33
N ASN A 185 24.01 21.72 -1.67
CA ASN A 185 22.64 22.09 -2.06
C ASN A 185 21.63 22.01 -0.90
N PHE A 186 21.97 21.25 0.14
CA PHE A 186 21.12 21.02 1.32
C PHE A 186 21.88 21.20 2.66
N PRO A 187 22.63 22.30 2.88
CA PRO A 187 23.42 22.53 4.10
C PRO A 187 22.61 22.46 5.41
N GLU A 188 21.30 22.65 5.36
CA GLU A 188 20.38 22.61 6.50
C GLU A 188 20.08 21.19 7.02
N TYR A 189 20.09 20.16 6.17
CA TYR A 189 19.67 18.80 6.54
C TYR A 189 20.85 17.93 7.01
N LYS A 190 21.35 18.20 8.23
CA LYS A 190 22.47 17.45 8.84
C LYS A 190 22.29 15.93 8.88
N ILE A 191 21.04 15.44 8.98
CA ILE A 191 20.72 14.01 8.91
C ILE A 191 21.08 13.41 7.55
N LEU A 192 20.79 14.11 6.45
CA LEU A 192 21.12 13.69 5.09
C LEU A 192 22.64 13.57 4.93
N HIS A 193 23.40 14.54 5.43
CA HIS A 193 24.87 14.49 5.38
C HIS A 193 25.42 13.28 6.13
N ARG A 194 24.88 12.97 7.31
CA ARG A 194 25.24 11.78 8.09
C ARG A 194 24.85 10.49 7.35
N LEU A 195 23.63 10.39 6.81
CA LEU A 195 23.17 9.21 6.06
C LEU A 195 24.10 8.88 4.87
N VAL A 196 24.46 9.88 4.05
CA VAL A 196 25.38 9.67 2.93
C VAL A 196 26.80 9.34 3.42
N ALA A 197 27.28 10.00 4.49
CA ALA A 197 28.63 9.76 5.02
C ALA A 197 28.80 8.39 5.70
N GLU A 198 27.74 7.86 6.31
CA GLU A 198 27.70 6.53 6.94
C GLU A 198 27.30 5.41 5.93
N ASN A 199 27.20 5.73 4.63
CA ASN A 199 26.74 4.84 3.54
C ASN A 199 25.38 4.17 3.82
N LYS A 200 24.43 4.94 4.37
CA LYS A 200 23.04 4.54 4.62
C LYS A 200 22.06 4.87 3.49
N ILE A 201 22.57 5.54 2.45
CA ILE A 201 21.91 5.77 1.16
C ILE A 201 22.84 5.14 0.11
N GLU A 202 22.35 4.18 -0.66
CA GLU A 202 23.10 3.58 -1.77
C GLU A 202 23.13 4.49 -3.01
N LYS A 203 24.05 4.18 -3.93
CA LYS A 203 24.34 4.97 -5.15
C LYS A 203 23.14 5.20 -6.07
N ASP A 204 22.14 4.33 -6.02
CA ASP A 204 20.94 4.37 -6.86
C ASP A 204 19.67 4.75 -6.06
N GLU A 205 19.78 4.99 -4.75
CA GLU A 205 18.66 5.33 -3.84
C GLU A 205 18.41 6.84 -3.74
N LEU A 206 18.45 7.55 -4.86
CA LEU A 206 18.23 9.00 -4.88
C LEU A 206 16.80 9.40 -4.46
N GLY A 207 15.82 8.48 -4.55
CA GLY A 207 14.51 8.65 -3.91
C GLY A 207 14.61 8.89 -2.39
N GLN A 208 15.55 8.23 -1.70
CA GLN A 208 15.79 8.43 -0.27
C GLN A 208 16.32 9.83 0.04
N VAL A 209 17.18 10.39 -0.81
CA VAL A 209 17.65 11.78 -0.69
C VAL A 209 16.45 12.74 -0.74
N ILE A 210 15.56 12.56 -1.71
CA ILE A 210 14.38 13.41 -1.92
C ILE A 210 13.42 13.29 -0.73
N ARG A 211 13.10 12.07 -0.29
CA ARG A 211 12.23 11.84 0.88
C ARG A 211 12.79 12.40 2.18
N VAL A 212 14.10 12.31 2.40
CA VAL A 212 14.75 12.94 3.56
C VAL A 212 14.66 14.46 3.49
N VAL A 213 14.81 15.08 2.32
CA VAL A 213 14.63 16.54 2.11
C VAL A 213 13.18 16.96 2.39
N ASP A 214 12.20 16.24 1.83
CA ASP A 214 10.77 16.53 2.06
C ASP A 214 10.39 16.39 3.53
N TYR A 215 10.61 15.21 4.11
CA TYR A 215 10.16 14.92 5.47
C TYR A 215 10.91 15.77 6.50
N MET A 216 12.18 16.15 6.27
CA MET A 216 12.84 17.16 7.11
C MET A 216 12.18 18.53 6.97
N THR A 217 11.83 18.96 5.76
CA THR A 217 11.15 20.24 5.50
C THR A 217 9.80 20.29 6.19
N ARG A 218 9.00 19.22 6.10
CA ARG A 218 7.71 19.11 6.77
C ARG A 218 7.85 19.06 8.29
N TYR A 219 8.78 18.26 8.82
CA TYR A 219 9.08 18.19 10.26
C TYR A 219 9.49 19.55 10.84
N GLN A 220 10.42 20.27 10.19
CA GLN A 220 10.86 21.60 10.63
C GLN A 220 9.74 22.65 10.62
N LYS A 221 8.75 22.50 9.72
CA LYS A 221 7.57 23.37 9.62
C LYS A 221 6.39 22.91 10.47
N ASN A 222 6.49 21.77 11.16
CA ASN A 222 5.37 21.09 11.82
C ASN A 222 4.17 20.84 10.86
N ALA A 223 4.47 20.55 9.60
CA ALA A 223 3.49 20.25 8.57
C ALA A 223 3.04 18.78 8.63
N LYS A 224 1.83 18.52 8.16
CA LYS A 224 1.29 17.16 8.00
C LYS A 224 1.84 16.49 6.72
N LEU A 225 1.92 15.17 6.75
CA LEU A 225 1.90 14.32 5.56
C LEU A 225 0.43 14.02 5.25
N TYR A 226 -0.02 14.12 4.01
CA TYR A 226 -1.43 13.90 3.64
C TYR A 226 -1.57 12.64 2.78
N PHE A 227 -2.70 11.96 2.91
CA PHE A 227 -2.91 10.60 2.42
C PHE A 227 -4.37 10.43 1.94
N ASP A 228 -4.60 9.87 0.75
CA ASP A 228 -5.95 9.58 0.25
C ASP A 228 -6.59 8.32 0.87
N GLU A 229 -7.78 7.94 0.40
CA GLU A 229 -8.56 6.81 0.92
C GLU A 229 -7.88 5.43 0.73
N TYR A 230 -7.05 5.28 -0.31
CA TYR A 230 -6.16 4.13 -0.58
C TYR A 230 -4.77 4.34 0.03
N TRP A 231 -4.72 5.26 1.00
CA TRP A 231 -3.58 5.88 1.64
C TRP A 231 -2.76 6.86 0.79
N ASN A 232 -2.81 6.92 -0.56
CA ASN A 232 -1.73 7.49 -1.41
C ASN A 232 -1.28 8.91 -1.01
N GLU A 233 0.04 9.18 -1.05
CA GLU A 233 0.58 10.43 -0.51
C GLU A 233 0.27 11.64 -1.38
N LEU A 234 -0.20 12.69 -0.73
CA LEU A 234 -0.66 13.93 -1.36
C LEU A 234 0.33 15.06 -1.05
N GLU A 235 0.69 15.83 -2.08
CA GLU A 235 1.39 17.10 -1.91
C GLU A 235 0.46 18.13 -1.25
N GLU A 236 -0.77 18.26 -1.78
CA GLU A 236 -1.79 19.18 -1.30
C GLU A 236 -2.77 18.52 -0.31
N PRO A 237 -3.38 19.27 0.62
CA PRO A 237 -4.33 18.78 1.62
C PRO A 237 -5.76 18.64 1.08
N GLU A 238 -5.93 18.63 -0.25
CA GLU A 238 -7.23 18.53 -0.91
C GLU A 238 -7.61 17.05 -1.00
N ASP A 239 -8.84 16.71 -0.58
CA ASP A 239 -9.40 15.35 -0.58
C ASP A 239 -8.61 14.27 0.20
N TYR A 240 -7.82 14.67 1.21
CA TYR A 240 -7.16 13.72 2.12
C TYR A 240 -8.15 12.96 3.03
N GLU A 241 -7.90 11.67 3.26
CA GLU A 241 -8.62 10.84 4.24
C GLU A 241 -7.80 10.64 5.52
N TYR A 242 -6.47 10.47 5.37
CA TYR A 242 -5.55 10.28 6.49
C TYR A 242 -4.45 11.33 6.50
N TYR A 243 -3.80 11.50 7.65
CA TYR A 243 -2.60 12.33 7.73
C TYR A 243 -1.56 11.78 8.71
N GLY A 244 -0.29 12.04 8.42
CA GLY A 244 0.86 11.71 9.26
C GLY A 244 1.45 12.95 9.94
N LYS A 245 2.01 12.76 11.14
CA LYS A 245 2.87 13.72 11.85
C LYS A 245 4.20 13.05 12.19
N ILE A 246 5.30 13.70 11.81
CA ILE A 246 6.65 13.30 12.22
C ILE A 246 6.86 13.85 13.63
N GLU A 247 6.81 12.97 14.65
CA GLU A 247 6.88 13.34 16.06
C GLU A 247 8.31 13.67 16.50
N LYS A 248 9.29 12.92 15.98
CA LYS A 248 10.72 13.14 16.20
C LYS A 248 11.56 12.43 15.14
N VAL A 249 12.79 12.91 14.98
CA VAL A 249 13.83 12.31 14.13
C VAL A 249 15.09 12.14 14.99
N GLU A 250 15.57 10.91 15.16
CA GLU A 250 16.66 10.58 16.12
C GLU A 250 17.49 9.39 15.61
N ASP A 251 18.81 9.56 15.49
CA ASP A 251 19.76 8.55 15.00
C ASP A 251 19.29 7.78 13.76
N PHE A 252 18.88 8.55 12.74
CA PHE A 252 18.31 8.10 11.46
C PHE A 252 16.87 7.61 11.49
N HIS A 253 16.28 7.48 12.68
CA HIS A 253 14.95 6.93 12.84
C HIS A 253 13.87 8.02 12.81
N TRP A 254 12.84 7.79 12.00
CA TRP A 254 11.70 8.66 11.81
C TRP A 254 10.49 8.10 12.55
N TYR A 255 10.01 8.84 13.55
CA TYR A 255 8.88 8.40 14.37
C TYR A 255 7.62 9.10 13.86
N ILE A 256 6.78 8.37 13.12
CA ILE A 256 5.61 8.93 12.46
C ILE A 256 4.34 8.35 13.10
N THR A 257 3.42 9.24 13.51
CA THR A 257 2.08 8.88 13.96
C THR A 257 1.06 9.26 12.88
N TYR A 258 0.11 8.37 12.62
CA TYR A 258 -0.91 8.50 11.58
C TYR A 258 -2.30 8.61 12.20
N PHE A 259 -3.16 9.40 11.56
CA PHE A 259 -4.47 9.83 12.06
C PHE A 259 -5.49 9.87 10.93
N ASP A 260 -6.78 9.78 11.27
CA ASP A 260 -7.90 10.08 10.37
C ASP A 260 -8.22 11.60 10.34
N GLN A 261 -9.22 12.01 9.54
CA GLN A 261 -9.75 13.37 9.52
C GLN A 261 -10.30 13.85 10.89
N SER A 262 -10.68 12.94 11.79
CA SER A 262 -11.24 13.23 13.12
C SER A 262 -10.17 13.36 14.22
N ASP A 263 -8.89 13.39 13.85
CA ASP A 263 -7.73 13.35 14.75
C ASP A 263 -7.66 12.05 15.61
N THR A 264 -8.41 11.00 15.25
CA THR A 264 -8.27 9.67 15.87
C THR A 264 -6.91 9.10 15.49
N LYS A 265 -6.14 8.63 16.46
CA LYS A 265 -4.86 7.99 16.21
C LYS A 265 -5.09 6.59 15.66
N LEU A 266 -4.55 6.31 14.47
CA LEU A 266 -4.70 5.02 13.79
C LEU A 266 -3.52 4.09 14.11
N TRP A 267 -2.30 4.57 13.90
CA TRP A 267 -1.08 3.82 14.16
C TRP A 267 0.15 4.74 14.31
N ARG A 268 1.26 4.18 14.79
CA ARG A 268 2.56 4.83 14.88
C ARG A 268 3.65 3.85 14.51
N ALA A 269 4.56 4.22 13.61
CA ALA A 269 5.72 3.46 13.23
C ALA A 269 7.04 4.19 13.52
N VAL A 270 8.13 3.44 13.39
CA VAL A 270 9.50 3.94 13.39
C VAL A 270 10.17 3.41 12.12
N TYR A 271 10.72 4.32 11.33
CA TYR A 271 11.35 4.00 10.04
C TYR A 271 12.84 4.29 10.08
N ASP A 272 13.67 3.40 9.54
CA ASP A 272 15.10 3.63 9.30
C ASP A 272 15.39 4.08 7.85
N ASP A 273 14.51 3.73 6.91
CA ASP A 273 14.49 4.25 5.54
C ASP A 273 13.09 4.73 5.13
N LEU A 274 13.00 5.95 4.60
CA LEU A 274 11.77 6.58 4.06
C LEU A 274 11.48 6.25 2.59
N ASN A 275 12.45 5.68 1.85
CA ASN A 275 12.27 5.31 0.44
C ASN A 275 11.57 3.95 0.32
N THR A 276 12.08 2.93 1.02
CA THR A 276 11.44 1.61 1.15
C THR A 276 10.40 1.55 2.27
N MET A 277 10.29 2.61 3.09
CA MET A 277 9.48 2.62 4.31
C MET A 277 9.83 1.45 5.24
N SER A 278 11.12 1.14 5.35
CA SER A 278 11.62 0.05 6.18
C SER A 278 11.42 0.33 7.67
N ARG A 279 10.86 -0.66 8.37
CA ARG A 279 10.45 -0.54 9.78
C ARG A 279 11.51 -1.09 10.72
N VAL A 280 11.67 -0.36 11.82
CA VAL A 280 12.55 -0.69 12.94
C VAL A 280 11.78 -0.60 14.26
N ASP A 281 12.34 -1.15 15.33
CA ASP A 281 11.78 -1.11 16.68
C ASP A 281 10.31 -1.56 16.72
N THR A 282 9.38 -0.69 17.10
CA THR A 282 8.03 -1.08 17.52
C THR A 282 6.98 -0.22 16.84
N THR A 283 6.21 -0.82 15.92
CA THR A 283 5.00 -0.22 15.36
C THR A 283 3.80 -0.58 16.25
N LYS A 284 2.86 0.36 16.43
CA LYS A 284 1.64 0.18 17.22
C LYS A 284 0.42 0.64 16.44
N TRP A 285 -0.66 -0.12 16.50
CA TRP A 285 -1.97 0.25 15.99
C TRP A 285 -2.94 0.42 17.14
N PHE A 286 -3.87 1.35 16.98
CA PHE A 286 -4.81 1.74 18.00
C PHE A 286 -6.25 1.39 17.57
N ASP A 287 -7.15 1.32 18.54
CA ASP A 287 -8.59 1.30 18.32
C ASP A 287 -9.19 2.71 18.42
N GLN A 288 -10.50 2.84 18.18
CA GLN A 288 -11.24 4.11 18.24
C GLN A 288 -11.24 4.77 19.62
N SER A 289 -10.90 4.04 20.70
CA SER A 289 -10.73 4.61 22.05
C SER A 289 -9.30 5.14 22.30
N GLY A 290 -8.39 4.97 21.33
CA GLY A 290 -6.98 5.32 21.44
C GLY A 290 -6.14 4.29 22.21
N GLN A 291 -6.69 3.12 22.54
CA GLN A 291 -5.95 2.02 23.17
C GLN A 291 -5.15 1.25 22.12
N VAL A 292 -3.99 0.70 22.51
CA VAL A 292 -3.19 -0.14 21.62
C VAL A 292 -3.90 -1.48 21.43
N ARG A 293 -4.31 -1.82 20.20
CA ARG A 293 -4.89 -3.14 19.85
C ARG A 293 -3.84 -4.14 19.33
N LEU A 294 -2.77 -3.62 18.72
CA LEU A 294 -1.69 -4.40 18.13
C LEU A 294 -0.36 -3.67 18.31
N SER A 295 0.69 -4.41 18.66
CA SER A 295 2.07 -3.95 18.60
C SER A 295 2.94 -4.99 17.90
N LEU A 296 3.68 -4.58 16.88
CA LEU A 296 4.64 -5.41 16.16
C LEU A 296 6.05 -4.91 16.42
N ARG A 297 6.98 -5.84 16.65
CA ARG A 297 8.42 -5.52 16.74
C ARG A 297 9.16 -6.01 15.50
N PHE A 298 9.97 -5.12 14.96
CA PHE A 298 10.74 -5.29 13.72
C PHE A 298 12.24 -5.32 14.01
N ALA A 299 12.95 -6.16 13.28
CA ALA A 299 14.40 -6.12 13.15
C ALA A 299 14.74 -6.29 11.67
N ASN A 300 15.47 -5.33 11.08
CA ASN A 300 15.76 -5.27 9.65
C ASN A 300 14.48 -5.45 8.80
N ASN A 301 13.45 -4.64 9.09
CA ASN A 301 12.11 -4.68 8.49
C ASN A 301 11.35 -6.03 8.60
N LYS A 302 11.87 -7.03 9.33
CA LYS A 302 11.17 -8.29 9.58
C LYS A 302 10.51 -8.33 10.95
N VAL A 303 9.23 -8.72 10.98
CA VAL A 303 8.48 -8.93 12.22
C VAL A 303 9.00 -10.18 12.94
N TYR A 304 9.45 -10.01 14.18
CA TYR A 304 9.88 -11.12 15.07
C TYR A 304 8.98 -11.30 16.30
N SER A 305 8.19 -10.28 16.68
CA SER A 305 7.20 -10.37 17.75
C SER A 305 5.91 -9.65 17.36
N ARG A 306 4.78 -10.28 17.66
CA ARG A 306 3.42 -9.73 17.55
C ARG A 306 2.79 -9.71 18.95
N GLN A 307 2.17 -8.61 19.34
CA GLN A 307 1.43 -8.48 20.60
C GLN A 307 0.02 -7.96 20.28
N TYR A 308 -1.00 -8.74 20.61
CA TYR A 308 -2.40 -8.35 20.45
C TYR A 308 -2.97 -8.02 21.82
N TYR A 309 -3.93 -7.11 21.86
CA TYR A 309 -4.54 -6.61 23.09
C TYR A 309 -6.06 -6.64 23.00
N HIS A 310 -6.70 -6.89 24.14
CA HIS A 310 -8.13 -6.75 24.32
C HIS A 310 -8.54 -5.28 24.30
N SER A 311 -9.82 -4.99 24.03
CA SER A 311 -10.38 -3.62 24.04
C SER A 311 -10.32 -2.91 25.40
N ASN A 312 -10.07 -3.64 26.50
CA ASN A 312 -9.80 -3.06 27.81
C ASN A 312 -8.30 -2.74 28.07
N GLY A 313 -7.46 -2.85 27.04
CA GLY A 313 -6.01 -2.63 27.10
C GLY A 313 -5.20 -3.77 27.71
N GLN A 314 -5.84 -4.87 28.17
CA GLN A 314 -5.10 -6.05 28.64
C GLN A 314 -4.43 -6.77 27.46
N LEU A 315 -3.23 -7.29 27.71
CA LEU A 315 -2.53 -8.09 26.71
C LEU A 315 -3.31 -9.39 26.46
N HIS A 316 -3.48 -9.74 25.18
CA HIS A 316 -4.26 -10.89 24.72
C HIS A 316 -3.34 -12.01 24.23
N TYR A 317 -2.44 -11.69 23.30
CA TYR A 317 -1.46 -12.63 22.76
C TYR A 317 -0.05 -12.06 22.78
N ILE A 318 0.95 -12.91 23.08
CA ILE A 318 2.34 -12.69 22.65
C ILE A 318 2.69 -13.80 21.68
N ILE A 319 2.94 -13.45 20.42
CA ILE A 319 3.38 -14.37 19.39
C ILE A 319 4.81 -13.99 18.97
N ARG A 320 5.75 -14.94 18.93
CA ARG A 320 7.17 -14.68 18.59
C ARG A 320 7.75 -15.73 17.68
N LYS A 321 8.73 -15.33 16.87
CA LYS A 321 9.65 -16.25 16.19
C LYS A 321 10.72 -16.76 17.14
N ASN A 322 11.22 -17.96 16.88
CA ASN A 322 12.49 -18.39 17.44
C ASN A 322 13.64 -17.69 16.68
N PHE A 323 14.69 -17.26 17.37
CA PHE A 323 15.84 -16.67 16.68
C PHE A 323 16.51 -17.73 15.79
N GLY A 324 16.61 -17.43 14.50
CA GLY A 324 17.18 -18.34 13.48
C GLY A 324 16.18 -19.26 12.79
N SER A 325 14.87 -19.16 13.05
CA SER A 325 13.85 -19.90 12.31
C SER A 325 13.53 -19.26 10.94
N THR A 326 12.84 -20.01 10.07
CA THR A 326 12.19 -19.45 8.87
C THR A 326 11.09 -18.46 9.24
N ASP A 327 10.63 -17.67 8.26
CA ASP A 327 9.64 -16.61 8.49
C ASP A 327 8.25 -17.11 8.95
N SER A 328 8.03 -18.43 8.94
CA SER A 328 6.78 -19.14 9.30
C SER A 328 6.69 -19.72 10.73
N ASP A 329 7.76 -19.78 11.53
CA ASP A 329 7.73 -20.40 12.89
C ASP A 329 7.30 -19.39 13.99
N PHE A 330 6.08 -18.86 13.90
CA PHE A 330 5.47 -18.03 14.94
C PHE A 330 4.76 -18.86 16.01
N ARG A 331 5.14 -18.69 17.29
CA ARG A 331 4.56 -19.41 18.43
C ARG A 331 3.93 -18.49 19.46
N TYR A 332 2.82 -18.93 20.06
CA TYR A 332 2.06 -18.25 21.12
C TYR A 332 2.74 -18.49 22.47
N TYR A 333 3.51 -17.51 22.95
CA TYR A 333 4.16 -17.52 24.27
C TYR A 333 3.26 -17.02 25.41
N LEU A 334 2.14 -16.36 25.07
CA LEU A 334 1.10 -15.96 26.00
C LEU A 334 -0.24 -16.00 25.27
N VAL A 335 -1.26 -16.54 25.94
CA VAL A 335 -2.67 -16.37 25.61
C VAL A 335 -3.36 -15.99 26.91
N SER A 336 -3.95 -14.80 27.02
CA SER A 336 -4.57 -14.33 28.25
C SER A 336 -6.02 -13.88 28.06
N ASP A 337 -6.86 -14.15 29.06
CA ASP A 337 -8.25 -13.72 29.07
C ASP A 337 -8.41 -12.20 29.29
N LEU A 338 -9.65 -11.71 29.31
CA LEU A 338 -9.98 -10.30 29.57
C LEU A 338 -9.52 -9.79 30.95
N LYS A 339 -9.13 -10.67 31.88
CA LYS A 339 -8.60 -10.34 33.21
C LYS A 339 -7.07 -10.39 33.26
N GLY A 340 -6.41 -10.75 32.15
CA GLY A 340 -4.96 -10.93 32.06
C GLY A 340 -4.47 -12.28 32.61
N GLN A 341 -5.36 -13.24 32.89
CA GLN A 341 -4.96 -14.57 33.33
C GLN A 341 -4.42 -15.37 32.12
N ASN A 342 -3.17 -15.84 32.20
CA ASN A 342 -2.61 -16.74 31.20
C ASN A 342 -3.38 -18.07 31.18
N LEU A 343 -3.74 -18.51 29.98
CA LEU A 343 -4.51 -19.73 29.67
C LEU A 343 -3.62 -20.87 29.14
N LEU A 344 -2.32 -20.62 28.95
CA LEU A 344 -1.33 -21.64 28.59
C LEU A 344 -0.64 -22.22 29.82
N ASP A 345 -0.44 -23.55 29.82
CA ASP A 345 0.44 -24.25 30.76
C ASP A 345 1.93 -24.04 30.44
N GLU A 346 2.82 -24.61 31.26
CA GLU A 346 4.28 -24.55 31.08
C GLU A 346 4.79 -25.18 29.78
N ASN A 347 3.99 -26.06 29.16
CA ASN A 347 4.28 -26.73 27.91
C ASN A 347 3.63 -26.01 26.70
N GLY A 348 2.96 -24.88 26.92
CA GLY A 348 2.28 -24.11 25.88
C GLY A 348 0.97 -24.72 25.39
N ASN A 349 0.35 -25.62 26.16
CA ASN A 349 -0.99 -26.14 25.87
C ASN A 349 -2.05 -25.31 26.60
N GLY A 350 -3.23 -25.18 26.01
CA GLY A 350 -4.31 -24.43 26.65
C GLY A 350 -5.59 -24.39 25.83
N LYS A 351 -6.63 -23.79 26.41
CA LYS A 351 -7.91 -23.55 25.74
C LYS A 351 -8.39 -22.13 26.03
N GLU A 352 -8.78 -21.42 24.99
CA GLU A 352 -9.45 -20.13 25.07
C GLU A 352 -10.91 -20.27 24.61
N ASN A 353 -11.82 -19.55 25.29
CA ASN A 353 -13.15 -19.26 24.78
C ASN A 353 -13.22 -17.74 24.57
N TYR A 354 -13.15 -17.30 23.33
CA TYR A 354 -13.10 -15.88 22.92
C TYR A 354 -14.46 -15.45 22.39
N TYR A 355 -14.93 -14.26 22.76
CA TYR A 355 -16.12 -13.64 22.18
C TYR A 355 -15.69 -12.59 21.16
N ASP A 356 -16.15 -12.74 19.91
CA ASP A 356 -15.99 -11.73 18.87
C ASP A 356 -17.17 -10.74 18.95
N PRO A 357 -16.97 -9.51 19.48
CA PRO A 357 -18.05 -8.55 19.68
C PRO A 357 -18.58 -7.96 18.37
N VAL A 358 -17.86 -8.10 17.26
CA VAL A 358 -18.30 -7.60 15.95
C VAL A 358 -19.37 -8.52 15.37
N ASN A 359 -19.06 -9.81 15.27
CA ASN A 359 -19.95 -10.80 14.65
C ASN A 359 -20.88 -11.50 15.65
N GLY A 360 -20.75 -11.22 16.96
CA GLY A 360 -21.55 -11.86 18.01
C GLY A 360 -21.23 -13.34 18.24
N ARG A 361 -20.05 -13.83 17.84
CA ARG A 361 -19.70 -15.27 17.82
C ARG A 361 -18.78 -15.68 18.97
N HIS A 362 -19.00 -16.88 19.51
CA HIS A 362 -18.11 -17.49 20.50
C HIS A 362 -17.16 -18.50 19.85
N PHE A 363 -15.87 -18.18 19.86
CA PHE A 363 -14.81 -19.03 19.34
C PHE A 363 -14.18 -19.88 20.46
N VAL A 364 -14.00 -21.16 20.17
CA VAL A 364 -13.14 -22.06 20.92
C VAL A 364 -11.80 -22.18 20.20
N LYS A 365 -10.70 -21.89 20.91
CA LYS A 365 -9.34 -22.08 20.41
C LYS A 365 -8.60 -23.06 21.29
N VAL A 366 -7.92 -24.02 20.67
CA VAL A 366 -7.10 -25.02 21.34
C VAL A 366 -5.65 -24.79 20.96
N PHE A 367 -4.77 -24.75 21.96
CA PHE A 367 -3.34 -24.57 21.81
C PHE A 367 -2.62 -25.85 22.27
N GLU A 368 -1.61 -26.27 21.51
CA GLU A 368 -0.73 -27.40 21.81
C GLU A 368 0.71 -26.96 21.53
N GLN A 369 1.63 -27.17 22.48
CA GLN A 369 3.07 -26.90 22.30
C GLN A 369 3.37 -25.49 21.77
N PHE A 370 2.71 -24.46 22.32
CA PHE A 370 2.80 -23.05 21.90
C PHE A 370 2.30 -22.76 20.46
N ASN A 371 1.61 -23.72 19.83
CA ASN A 371 0.98 -23.54 18.51
C ASN A 371 -0.54 -23.55 18.65
N ILE A 372 -1.23 -22.80 17.79
CA ILE A 372 -2.68 -22.92 17.69
C ILE A 372 -3.03 -24.15 16.87
N LYS A 373 -3.81 -25.06 17.45
CA LYS A 373 -4.12 -26.37 16.88
C LYS A 373 -5.45 -26.40 16.14
N THR A 374 -6.45 -25.75 16.73
CA THR A 374 -7.82 -25.75 16.22
C THR A 374 -8.51 -24.45 16.62
N VAL A 375 -9.27 -23.86 15.72
CA VAL A 375 -10.23 -22.78 16.00
C VAL A 375 -11.56 -23.11 15.35
N TYR A 376 -12.64 -23.03 16.13
CA TYR A 376 -14.01 -23.17 15.64
C TYR A 376 -14.98 -22.31 16.44
N TYR A 377 -16.16 -22.10 15.87
CA TYR A 377 -17.35 -21.64 16.58
C TYR A 377 -18.51 -22.62 16.28
N GLU A 378 -19.58 -22.53 17.06
CA GLU A 378 -20.85 -23.22 16.78
C GLU A 378 -21.82 -22.19 16.16
N ASP A 379 -22.41 -22.53 15.01
CA ASP A 379 -23.38 -21.66 14.31
C ASP A 379 -24.78 -21.74 14.91
N GLU A 380 -25.74 -21.00 14.35
CA GLU A 380 -27.12 -20.92 14.87
C GLU A 380 -27.86 -22.28 14.86
N GLU A 381 -27.43 -23.20 14.00
CA GLU A 381 -27.94 -24.58 13.90
C GLU A 381 -27.22 -25.53 14.88
N GLY A 382 -26.18 -25.06 15.58
CA GLY A 382 -25.31 -25.85 16.46
C GLY A 382 -24.22 -26.63 15.72
N ASN A 383 -23.99 -26.38 14.42
CA ASN A 383 -22.91 -27.01 13.69
C ASN A 383 -21.57 -26.33 14.00
N ARG A 384 -20.50 -27.11 14.12
CA ARG A 384 -19.14 -26.57 14.26
C ARG A 384 -18.59 -26.12 12.91
N ARG A 385 -18.24 -24.84 12.80
CA ARG A 385 -17.50 -24.28 11.66
C ARG A 385 -16.08 -23.95 12.09
N TYR A 386 -15.12 -24.59 11.44
CA TYR A 386 -13.70 -24.48 11.78
C TYR A 386 -13.00 -23.42 10.93
N GLN A 387 -12.31 -22.47 11.58
CA GLN A 387 -11.39 -21.55 10.90
C GLN A 387 -9.97 -22.10 10.80
N LEU A 388 -9.59 -23.02 11.69
CA LEU A 388 -8.27 -23.65 11.71
C LEU A 388 -8.35 -25.07 12.29
N THR A 389 -7.59 -26.03 11.75
CA THR A 389 -7.56 -27.43 12.19
C THR A 389 -6.17 -28.09 11.98
N ASP A 390 -6.02 -29.36 12.36
CA ASP A 390 -4.79 -30.15 12.07
C ASP A 390 -4.51 -30.32 10.57
N ARG A 391 -5.52 -30.12 9.71
CA ARG A 391 -5.41 -30.07 8.25
C ARG A 391 -6.39 -29.04 7.70
N ASN A 392 -5.96 -27.78 7.65
CA ASN A 392 -6.71 -26.69 7.05
C ASN A 392 -7.19 -27.02 5.62
N VAL A 393 -8.31 -26.40 5.25
CA VAL A 393 -8.83 -26.39 3.87
C VAL A 393 -7.77 -25.82 2.92
N LYS A 394 -7.68 -26.34 1.69
CA LYS A 394 -6.74 -25.83 0.67
C LYS A 394 -7.37 -25.84 -0.71
N ILE A 395 -7.15 -24.77 -1.48
CA ILE A 395 -7.52 -24.70 -2.90
C ILE A 395 -6.73 -25.78 -3.66
N LYS A 396 -7.42 -26.59 -4.48
CA LYS A 396 -6.79 -27.55 -5.40
C LYS A 396 -6.24 -26.78 -6.59
N SER A 397 -5.00 -27.10 -6.99
CA SER A 397 -4.37 -26.49 -8.16
C SER A 397 -4.40 -24.96 -8.11
N PHE A 398 -4.05 -24.38 -6.94
CA PHE A 398 -4.14 -22.95 -6.65
C PHE A 398 -3.73 -22.05 -7.82
N ASN A 399 -2.54 -22.25 -8.38
CA ASN A 399 -2.02 -21.46 -9.51
C ASN A 399 -2.94 -21.47 -10.74
N LYS A 400 -3.62 -22.58 -11.02
CA LYS A 400 -4.62 -22.68 -12.12
C LYS A 400 -5.85 -21.84 -11.81
N ILE A 401 -6.34 -21.89 -10.57
CA ILE A 401 -7.53 -21.13 -10.16
C ILE A 401 -7.23 -19.63 -10.03
N SER A 402 -6.03 -19.26 -9.56
CA SER A 402 -5.56 -17.87 -9.56
C SER A 402 -5.41 -17.32 -10.98
N TYR A 403 -4.94 -18.13 -11.93
CA TYR A 403 -4.89 -17.77 -13.34
C TYR A 403 -6.31 -17.63 -13.94
N GLU A 404 -7.23 -18.55 -13.62
CA GLU A 404 -8.64 -18.41 -14.02
C GLU A 404 -9.37 -17.23 -13.35
N PHE A 405 -8.94 -16.79 -12.17
CA PHE A 405 -9.43 -15.55 -11.56
C PHE A 405 -9.04 -14.37 -12.43
N LYS A 406 -7.75 -14.27 -12.78
CA LYS A 406 -7.20 -13.24 -13.66
C LYS A 406 -7.88 -13.20 -15.05
N GLU A 407 -8.17 -14.36 -15.66
CA GLU A 407 -8.88 -14.40 -16.95
C GLU A 407 -10.37 -14.00 -16.87
N ARG A 408 -10.97 -13.94 -15.68
CA ARG A 408 -12.42 -13.73 -15.49
C ARG A 408 -12.79 -12.44 -14.77
N PHE A 409 -11.84 -11.84 -14.05
CA PHE A 409 -12.02 -10.60 -13.30
C PHE A 409 -11.94 -9.40 -14.23
N ASP A 410 -13.00 -8.60 -14.31
CA ASP A 410 -13.02 -7.37 -15.10
C ASP A 410 -12.55 -6.17 -14.26
N TYR A 411 -11.26 -5.83 -14.34
CA TYR A 411 -10.70 -4.64 -13.70
C TYR A 411 -11.09 -3.40 -14.52
N SER A 412 -12.22 -2.78 -14.16
CA SER A 412 -12.74 -1.62 -14.89
C SER A 412 -11.70 -0.52 -15.07
N GLU A 413 -11.57 0.00 -16.29
CA GLU A 413 -10.70 1.13 -16.61
C GLU A 413 -10.94 2.34 -15.70
N SER A 414 -12.20 2.60 -15.32
CA SER A 414 -12.54 3.66 -14.37
C SER A 414 -11.88 3.48 -12.99
N TRP A 415 -11.74 2.24 -12.52
CA TRP A 415 -11.07 1.92 -11.25
C TRP A 415 -9.55 2.07 -11.36
N GLY A 416 -8.99 1.70 -12.51
CA GLY A 416 -7.57 1.92 -12.80
C GLY A 416 -7.20 3.40 -12.91
N GLN A 417 -8.11 4.23 -13.44
CA GLN A 417 -7.95 5.70 -13.51
C GLN A 417 -8.19 6.38 -12.15
N ASP A 418 -9.15 5.91 -11.36
CA ASP A 418 -9.42 6.38 -9.99
C ASP A 418 -8.36 5.91 -8.96
N TYR A 419 -7.43 5.03 -9.36
CA TYR A 419 -6.46 4.36 -8.46
C TYR A 419 -7.14 3.56 -7.33
N VAL A 420 -8.21 2.83 -7.64
CA VAL A 420 -8.87 1.92 -6.67
C VAL A 420 -8.02 0.66 -6.50
N GLN A 421 -7.34 0.52 -5.38
CA GLN A 421 -6.36 -0.54 -5.16
C GLN A 421 -6.23 -0.90 -3.68
N GLY A 422 -5.87 -2.15 -3.37
CA GLY A 422 -5.63 -2.62 -2.01
C GLY A 422 -6.00 -4.09 -1.82
N MET A 423 -5.99 -4.53 -0.55
CA MET A 423 -6.36 -5.90 -0.17
C MET A 423 -7.87 -6.01 0.08
N ALA A 424 -8.55 -6.86 -0.70
CA ALA A 424 -9.89 -7.34 -0.43
C ALA A 424 -9.83 -8.73 0.27
N LEU A 425 -10.80 -8.97 1.14
CA LEU A 425 -10.92 -10.19 1.94
C LEU A 425 -12.29 -10.81 1.70
N ALA A 426 -12.31 -11.98 1.05
CA ALA A 426 -13.52 -12.75 0.81
C ALA A 426 -13.62 -13.90 1.83
N ARG A 427 -14.64 -13.87 2.69
CA ARG A 427 -15.00 -14.98 3.58
C ARG A 427 -15.70 -16.06 2.76
N LEU A 428 -15.20 -17.29 2.85
CA LEU A 428 -15.74 -18.47 2.19
C LEU A 428 -16.25 -19.46 3.25
N HIS A 429 -17.50 -19.91 3.12
CA HIS A 429 -17.99 -21.08 3.85
C HIS A 429 -17.84 -22.31 2.98
N ILE A 430 -17.23 -23.37 3.51
CA ILE A 430 -16.84 -24.56 2.75
C ILE A 430 -17.32 -25.82 3.47
N ASP A 431 -18.04 -26.68 2.73
CA ASP A 431 -18.62 -27.91 3.24
C ASP A 431 -17.59 -29.05 3.43
N GLU A 432 -18.05 -30.17 4.00
CA GLU A 432 -17.24 -31.37 4.23
C GLU A 432 -16.76 -32.07 2.93
N SER A 433 -17.39 -31.75 1.78
CA SER A 433 -16.99 -32.22 0.46
C SER A 433 -15.91 -31.37 -0.21
N GLY A 434 -15.76 -30.11 0.20
CA GLY A 434 -14.88 -29.11 -0.42
C GLY A 434 -15.59 -28.22 -1.46
N TYR A 435 -16.90 -28.05 -1.35
CA TYR A 435 -17.70 -27.07 -2.09
C TYR A 435 -17.87 -25.79 -1.29
N VAL A 436 -17.97 -24.64 -1.97
CA VAL A 436 -18.28 -23.36 -1.34
C VAL A 436 -19.80 -23.24 -1.16
N GLU A 437 -20.25 -23.08 0.08
CA GLU A 437 -21.66 -22.85 0.45
C GLU A 437 -22.04 -21.36 0.29
N ASP A 438 -21.17 -20.44 0.73
CA ASP A 438 -21.40 -18.99 0.75
C ASP A 438 -20.09 -18.19 0.54
N VAL A 439 -20.24 -16.95 0.05
CA VAL A 439 -19.17 -15.98 -0.21
C VAL A 439 -19.61 -14.56 0.19
N GLU A 440 -18.90 -13.95 1.14
CA GLU A 440 -19.12 -12.57 1.60
C GLU A 440 -17.81 -11.76 1.53
N ILE A 441 -17.87 -10.47 1.15
CA ILE A 441 -16.72 -9.56 1.27
C ILE A 441 -16.75 -8.92 2.65
N ILE A 442 -15.74 -9.23 3.47
CA ILE A 442 -15.62 -8.70 4.84
C ILE A 442 -14.69 -7.47 4.94
N SER A 443 -13.93 -7.19 3.87
CA SER A 443 -13.08 -6.00 3.73
C SER A 443 -12.74 -5.81 2.25
N SER A 444 -12.61 -4.58 1.79
CA SER A 444 -12.27 -4.23 0.41
C SER A 444 -11.67 -2.83 0.34
N PRO A 445 -10.85 -2.52 -0.68
CA PRO A 445 -10.40 -1.14 -0.91
C PRO A 445 -11.53 -0.17 -1.25
N GLY A 446 -12.66 -0.63 -1.79
CA GLY A 446 -13.85 0.20 -1.97
C GLY A 446 -15.08 -0.59 -2.39
N TYR A 447 -16.28 -0.12 -2.06
CA TYR A 447 -17.53 -0.84 -2.32
C TYR A 447 -17.78 -1.13 -3.82
N ARG A 448 -17.20 -0.33 -4.72
CA ARG A 448 -17.37 -0.44 -6.18
C ARG A 448 -16.84 -1.76 -6.74
N VAL A 449 -15.76 -2.31 -6.18
CA VAL A 449 -15.14 -3.57 -6.66
C VAL A 449 -15.83 -4.83 -6.12
N ASN A 450 -16.59 -4.72 -5.02
CA ASN A 450 -17.12 -5.88 -4.28
C ASN A 450 -18.01 -6.78 -5.14
N ASN A 451 -18.83 -6.20 -6.00
CA ASN A 451 -19.71 -6.97 -6.88
C ASN A 451 -18.92 -7.81 -7.89
N GLU A 452 -17.85 -7.28 -8.48
CA GLU A 452 -17.06 -8.02 -9.46
C GLU A 452 -16.18 -9.09 -8.79
N ILE A 453 -15.63 -8.80 -7.60
CA ILE A 453 -14.95 -9.81 -6.77
C ILE A 453 -15.93 -10.96 -6.46
N LEU A 454 -17.13 -10.66 -5.94
CA LEU A 454 -18.14 -11.68 -5.61
C LEU A 454 -18.57 -12.48 -6.84
N ASN A 455 -18.85 -11.81 -7.96
CA ASN A 455 -19.26 -12.47 -9.21
C ASN A 455 -18.15 -13.38 -9.75
N THR A 456 -16.89 -12.95 -9.67
CA THR A 456 -15.74 -13.76 -10.11
C THR A 456 -15.54 -14.98 -9.23
N ILE A 457 -15.53 -14.81 -7.90
CA ILE A 457 -15.41 -15.93 -6.95
C ILE A 457 -16.56 -16.93 -7.13
N LYS A 458 -17.81 -16.46 -7.26
CA LYS A 458 -18.99 -17.32 -7.49
C LYS A 458 -18.93 -18.04 -8.85
N ARG A 459 -18.34 -17.43 -9.89
CA ARG A 459 -18.07 -18.09 -11.19
C ARG A 459 -16.96 -19.14 -11.13
N LEU A 460 -15.94 -18.94 -10.28
CA LEU A 460 -14.82 -19.87 -10.11
C LEU A 460 -15.15 -21.08 -9.23
N PHE A 461 -15.96 -20.86 -8.19
CA PHE A 461 -16.33 -21.87 -7.21
C PHE A 461 -17.80 -22.28 -7.31
N ASP A 462 -18.38 -22.26 -8.51
CA ASP A 462 -19.71 -22.83 -8.74
C ASP A 462 -19.76 -24.25 -8.18
N SER A 463 -20.80 -24.49 -7.38
CA SER A 463 -21.25 -25.70 -6.65
C SER A 463 -21.02 -27.08 -7.27
N ARG A 464 -20.59 -27.15 -8.53
CA ARG A 464 -20.35 -28.37 -9.31
C ARG A 464 -18.88 -28.80 -9.29
N ASP A 465 -17.92 -27.91 -9.07
CA ASP A 465 -16.50 -28.29 -8.92
C ASP A 465 -16.07 -28.35 -7.45
N LYS A 466 -15.33 -29.39 -7.08
CA LYS A 466 -14.73 -29.53 -5.75
C LYS A 466 -13.41 -28.78 -5.73
N SER A 467 -13.44 -27.46 -5.88
CA SER A 467 -12.22 -26.63 -5.96
C SER A 467 -11.37 -26.67 -4.69
N PHE A 468 -11.91 -27.12 -3.54
CA PHE A 468 -11.17 -27.26 -2.29
C PHE A 468 -10.88 -28.71 -1.91
N ARG A 469 -9.76 -28.92 -1.21
CA ARG A 469 -9.55 -30.07 -0.32
C ARG A 469 -10.19 -29.70 1.02
N PRO A 470 -11.23 -30.41 1.49
CA PRO A 470 -11.95 -30.05 2.71
C PRO A 470 -11.02 -30.08 3.92
N ALA A 471 -11.29 -29.19 4.88
CA ALA A 471 -10.64 -29.23 6.18
C ALA A 471 -10.89 -30.58 6.87
N LYS A 472 -9.96 -30.97 7.74
CA LYS A 472 -10.17 -32.09 8.65
C LYS A 472 -9.85 -31.71 10.08
N ALA A 473 -10.69 -32.13 11.01
CA ALA A 473 -10.39 -32.15 12.44
C ALA A 473 -10.43 -33.60 12.91
N ASN A 474 -9.41 -34.05 13.65
CA ASN A 474 -9.33 -35.44 14.16
C ASN A 474 -9.47 -36.52 13.06
N LYS A 475 -8.96 -36.22 11.85
CA LYS A 475 -9.05 -37.03 10.60
C LYS A 475 -10.41 -37.04 9.89
N GLU A 476 -11.49 -36.63 10.55
CA GLU A 476 -12.82 -36.48 9.98
C GLU A 476 -12.90 -35.19 9.14
N LYS A 477 -13.74 -35.17 8.10
CA LYS A 477 -14.00 -33.96 7.30
C LYS A 477 -14.95 -33.07 8.07
N VAL A 478 -14.76 -31.75 8.00
CA VAL A 478 -15.58 -30.78 8.74
C VAL A 478 -15.93 -29.58 7.89
N LYS A 479 -17.04 -28.90 8.21
CA LYS A 479 -17.34 -27.57 7.67
C LYS A 479 -16.27 -26.57 8.10
N SER A 480 -15.92 -25.65 7.22
CA SER A 480 -14.87 -24.65 7.46
C SER A 480 -15.27 -23.26 7.00
N GLU A 481 -14.69 -22.25 7.64
CA GLU A 481 -14.78 -20.84 7.26
C GLU A 481 -13.36 -20.30 7.09
N VAL A 482 -13.02 -19.73 5.94
CA VAL A 482 -11.69 -19.15 5.69
C VAL A 482 -11.79 -17.85 4.93
N VAL A 483 -10.79 -16.99 5.09
CA VAL A 483 -10.63 -15.78 4.28
C VAL A 483 -9.68 -16.05 3.12
N LEU A 484 -10.17 -15.83 1.91
CA LEU A 484 -9.39 -15.73 0.68
C LEU A 484 -8.96 -14.26 0.49
N PRO A 485 -7.65 -13.95 0.51
CA PRO A 485 -7.14 -12.62 0.24
C PRO A 485 -7.03 -12.38 -1.26
N ILE A 486 -7.31 -11.14 -1.69
CA ILE A 486 -7.30 -10.71 -3.09
C ILE A 486 -6.62 -9.34 -3.16
N GLU A 487 -5.46 -9.28 -3.80
CA GLU A 487 -4.68 -8.05 -3.98
C GLU A 487 -5.05 -7.41 -5.32
N LEU A 488 -5.56 -6.17 -5.27
CA LEU A 488 -5.79 -5.33 -6.44
C LEU A 488 -4.71 -4.25 -6.50
N ALA A 489 -4.06 -4.09 -7.65
CA ALA A 489 -3.00 -3.10 -7.82
C ALA A 489 -3.05 -2.42 -9.19
N VAL A 490 -2.64 -1.14 -9.26
CA VAL A 490 -2.42 -0.42 -10.51
C VAL A 490 -0.93 -0.44 -10.86
N ILE A 491 -0.58 -1.08 -11.97
CA ILE A 491 0.80 -1.10 -12.50
C ILE A 491 0.98 0.07 -13.46
N LYS A 492 1.90 0.96 -13.12
CA LYS A 492 2.34 2.05 -14.00
C LYS A 492 3.38 1.59 -15.02
N SER A 493 3.39 2.25 -16.17
CA SER A 493 4.32 1.99 -17.27
C SER A 493 5.66 2.72 -17.16
N GLN A 494 5.75 3.73 -16.29
CA GLN A 494 6.98 4.44 -15.95
C GLN A 494 7.17 4.54 -14.43
N PRO A 495 8.43 4.63 -13.95
CA PRO A 495 8.72 4.89 -12.54
C PRO A 495 8.40 6.34 -12.09
N THR A 496 7.60 6.57 -11.02
CA THR A 496 7.04 7.88 -10.58
C THR A 496 7.43 8.51 -9.18
N TYR A 497 8.54 8.11 -8.54
CA TYR A 497 9.08 8.39 -7.15
C TYR A 497 8.74 7.73 -5.78
N HIS A 498 7.59 7.79 -5.12
CA HIS A 498 7.39 7.18 -3.77
C HIS A 498 6.12 6.30 -3.51
N ASN A 499 6.27 4.99 -3.67
CA ASN A 499 5.29 3.95 -4.07
C ASN A 499 3.96 3.73 -3.32
N TYR A 500 2.94 3.24 -4.05
CA TYR A 500 1.71 2.60 -3.51
C TYR A 500 1.99 1.34 -2.66
N TYR A 501 3.20 0.78 -2.71
CA TYR A 501 3.61 -0.43 -1.96
C TYR A 501 4.21 -0.17 -0.57
N TRP A 502 4.43 1.10 -0.21
CA TRP A 502 4.82 1.60 1.12
C TRP A 502 4.15 1.06 2.40
N MET A 503 3.04 0.33 2.28
CA MET A 503 2.17 -0.06 3.37
C MET A 503 1.87 -1.55 3.37
N HIS A 504 1.72 -2.16 2.19
CA HIS A 504 1.61 -3.61 1.96
C HIS A 504 2.95 -4.19 1.49
N TYR A 505 3.72 -4.75 2.42
CA TYR A 505 5.10 -5.17 2.18
C TYR A 505 5.19 -6.61 1.66
N ASP A 506 5.44 -6.80 0.36
CA ASP A 506 5.84 -8.08 -0.24
C ASP A 506 7.21 -7.92 -0.95
N PRO A 507 8.30 -8.55 -0.45
CA PRO A 507 9.65 -8.31 -0.95
C PRO A 507 9.99 -8.93 -2.31
N PHE A 508 9.05 -9.61 -2.98
CA PHE A 508 9.29 -10.24 -4.29
C PHE A 508 8.88 -9.40 -5.50
N MET A 509 8.22 -8.26 -5.28
CA MET A 509 7.95 -7.27 -6.33
C MET A 509 8.88 -6.06 -6.18
N PHE A 510 9.10 -5.35 -7.29
CA PHE A 510 9.94 -4.14 -7.44
C PHE A 510 11.45 -4.34 -7.61
N HIS A 511 11.86 -4.18 -8.85
CA HIS A 511 12.66 -2.99 -9.14
C HIS A 511 11.70 -1.87 -9.63
N ASN A 512 11.82 -0.67 -9.05
CA ASN A 512 11.33 0.62 -9.58
C ASN A 512 9.80 0.82 -9.75
N MET A 513 9.03 1.09 -8.67
CA MET A 513 7.68 1.69 -8.75
C MET A 513 7.33 2.65 -7.61
N HIS A 514 6.27 3.43 -7.85
CA HIS A 514 6.03 4.75 -7.28
C HIS A 514 4.51 5.24 -7.46
N PRO A 515 4.06 6.46 -7.03
CA PRO A 515 2.66 6.90 -6.84
C PRO A 515 2.29 8.07 -7.80
N THR A 516 1.50 9.06 -7.36
CA THR A 516 1.27 10.33 -8.07
C THR A 516 0.58 11.41 -7.23
N SER A 517 0.90 12.68 -7.50
CA SER A 517 0.11 13.89 -7.17
C SER A 517 0.17 14.84 -8.40
N ILE A 518 -0.71 15.84 -8.51
CA ILE A 518 -0.78 16.79 -9.66
C ILE A 518 0.05 18.05 -9.37
N PRO A 519 1.22 18.23 -9.98
CA PRO A 519 1.78 19.57 -10.12
C PRO A 519 0.84 20.46 -10.93
N SER A 520 0.48 21.60 -10.35
CA SER A 520 0.16 22.75 -11.19
C SER A 520 1.37 23.03 -12.08
N ALA A 521 1.14 23.22 -13.39
CA ALA A 521 2.22 23.61 -14.29
C ALA A 521 2.93 24.84 -13.70
N PRO A 522 4.27 24.88 -13.62
CA PRO A 522 4.98 25.97 -12.98
C PRO A 522 4.65 27.29 -13.70
N MET A 523 3.75 28.07 -13.10
CA MET A 523 3.34 29.38 -13.62
C MET A 523 4.45 30.38 -13.31
N GLY A 524 5.49 30.34 -14.14
CA GLY A 524 6.73 31.08 -13.93
C GLY A 524 7.82 30.73 -14.94
N PHE A 525 7.54 30.93 -16.23
CA PHE A 525 8.54 31.13 -17.27
C PHE A 525 8.23 32.45 -18.00
#